data_AF-A0A090VF94-F1
#
_entry.id   AF-A0A090VF94-F1
#
_cell.length_a   1.000
_cell.length_b   1.000
_cell.length_c   1.000
_cell.angle_alpha   90.00
_cell.angle_beta   90.00
_cell.angle_gamma   90.00
#
_symmetry.space_group_name_H-M   'P 1'
#
loop_
_entity.id
_entity.type
_entity.pdbx_description
1 polymer ?
#
loop_
_entity_poly.entity_id
_entity_poly.type
_entity_poly.pdbx_seq_one_letter_code
_entity_poly.pdbx_strand_id
1 'polypeptide(L)'
;MHALKLGHDEVHGLDIEVSFTITEVNKRELADLDQELFDKLFGEGAVKSVSEVRAKIKEDAEKQFVQQADQKLLNDVTEHLVENTKFDLPAEFLTKWMQTAGEKEMDADQAKEEYEKSEKSLRYQLIEGKLIEANNVQVTMDDIKNHAREMIKGQMAQFGQMNPSDKELDDIAARVLSNQEEARRISEQLVSQKLLSVYKEKANLKVKELSYENFVKEVYGDK
;
A
#
# COMPACT_ATOMS: atom_id res chain seq x y z
N MET A 1 -31.80 -5.99 5.74
CA MET A 1 -31.76 -6.19 4.26
C MET A 1 -31.03 -7.46 3.84
N HIS A 2 -29.85 -7.78 4.41
CA HIS A 2 -29.08 -8.98 3.99
C HIS A 2 -29.79 -10.33 4.20
N ALA A 3 -30.64 -10.45 5.24
CA ALA A 3 -31.42 -11.67 5.50
C ALA A 3 -32.53 -11.93 4.47
N LEU A 4 -33.07 -10.87 3.84
CA LEU A 4 -34.11 -10.95 2.82
C LEU A 4 -33.55 -10.93 1.39
N LYS A 5 -32.24 -10.67 1.23
CA LYS A 5 -31.55 -10.49 -0.07
C LYS A 5 -32.17 -9.42 -0.99
N LEU A 6 -32.84 -8.42 -0.41
CA LEU A 6 -33.41 -7.29 -1.16
C LEU A 6 -32.54 -6.03 -0.96
N GLY A 7 -32.45 -5.21 -2.01
CA GLY A 7 -31.75 -3.93 -2.00
C GLY A 7 -32.46 -2.88 -1.15
N HIS A 8 -31.73 -1.81 -0.78
CA HIS A 8 -32.26 -0.73 0.06
C HIS A 8 -33.48 -0.03 -0.55
N ASP A 9 -33.48 0.16 -1.87
CA ASP A 9 -34.57 0.83 -2.59
C ASP A 9 -35.83 -0.06 -2.72
N GLU A 10 -35.67 -1.38 -2.70
CA GLU A 10 -36.75 -2.36 -2.88
C GLU A 10 -37.54 -2.63 -1.58
N VAL A 11 -36.99 -2.26 -0.43
CA VAL A 11 -37.64 -2.46 0.87
C VAL A 11 -38.43 -1.24 1.35
N HIS A 12 -38.39 -0.13 0.62
CA HIS A 12 -39.20 1.04 0.93
C HIS A 12 -40.68 0.75 0.68
N GLY A 13 -41.48 0.75 1.77
CA GLY A 13 -42.92 0.47 1.70
C GLY A 13 -43.30 -1.01 1.76
N LEU A 14 -42.32 -1.89 2.03
CA LEU A 14 -42.56 -3.32 2.16
C LEU A 14 -43.20 -3.64 3.52
N ASP A 15 -44.51 -3.87 3.53
CA ASP A 15 -45.28 -4.29 4.72
C ASP A 15 -45.51 -5.80 4.67
N ILE A 16 -44.55 -6.56 5.20
CA ILE A 16 -44.60 -8.03 5.26
C ILE A 16 -44.26 -8.52 6.67
N GLU A 17 -44.94 -9.58 7.08
CA GLU A 17 -44.66 -10.23 8.36
C GLU A 17 -43.50 -11.21 8.19
N VAL A 18 -42.40 -10.99 8.93
CA VAL A 18 -41.21 -11.85 8.89
C VAL A 18 -41.10 -12.60 10.21
N SER A 19 -41.12 -13.93 10.14
CA SER A 19 -40.89 -14.79 11.30
C SER A 19 -39.42 -15.19 11.37
N PHE A 20 -38.78 -14.91 12.50
CA PHE A 20 -37.43 -15.38 12.80
C PHE A 20 -37.48 -16.42 13.92
N THR A 21 -36.82 -17.56 13.70
CA THR A 21 -36.62 -18.57 14.74
C THR A 21 -35.21 -18.42 15.28
N ILE A 22 -35.10 -18.16 16.59
CA ILE A 22 -33.80 -18.14 17.27
C ILE A 22 -33.32 -19.59 17.39
N THR A 23 -32.28 -19.94 16.64
CA THR A 23 -31.68 -21.28 16.69
C THR A 23 -30.67 -21.42 17.82
N GLU A 24 -29.98 -20.33 18.17
CA GLU A 24 -28.93 -20.32 19.17
C GLU A 24 -28.77 -18.92 19.76
N VAL A 25 -28.45 -18.85 21.06
CA VAL A 25 -28.06 -17.62 21.74
C VAL A 25 -26.64 -17.81 22.27
N ASN A 26 -25.69 -17.10 21.66
CA ASN A 26 -24.31 -17.10 22.08
C ASN A 26 -24.01 -15.86 22.95
N LYS A 27 -23.28 -16.05 24.04
CA LYS A 27 -22.75 -14.96 24.88
C LYS A 27 -21.24 -14.86 24.66
N ARG A 28 -20.75 -13.65 24.38
CA ARG A 28 -19.31 -13.38 24.31
C ARG A 28 -18.81 -12.92 25.67
N GLU A 29 -17.78 -13.56 26.17
CA GLU A 29 -17.08 -13.19 27.39
C GLU A 29 -15.61 -12.88 27.06
N LEU A 30 -14.98 -12.03 27.87
CA LEU A 30 -13.56 -11.72 27.68
C LEU A 30 -12.74 -12.97 27.98
N ALA A 31 -11.78 -13.30 27.11
CA ALA A 31 -10.83 -14.35 27.38
C ALA A 31 -9.88 -13.93 28.52
N ASP A 32 -9.43 -14.90 29.30
CA ASP A 32 -8.39 -14.70 30.29
C ASP A 32 -7.05 -14.38 29.60
N LEU A 33 -6.21 -13.56 30.25
CA LEU A 33 -4.88 -13.23 29.76
C LEU A 33 -3.88 -14.35 30.07
N ASP A 34 -4.07 -15.48 29.42
CA ASP A 34 -3.30 -16.71 29.61
C ASP A 34 -2.60 -17.19 28.33
N GLN A 35 -1.88 -18.30 28.47
CA GLN A 35 -1.11 -18.87 27.35
C GLN A 35 -2.01 -19.29 26.18
N GLU A 36 -3.24 -19.75 26.44
CA GLU A 36 -4.17 -20.16 25.38
C GLU A 36 -4.55 -18.95 24.50
N LEU A 37 -4.84 -17.81 25.13
CA LEU A 37 -5.08 -16.57 24.39
C LEU A 37 -3.83 -16.10 23.65
N PHE A 38 -2.65 -16.18 24.29
CA PHE A 38 -1.39 -15.73 23.70
C PHE A 38 -1.02 -16.54 22.44
N ASP A 39 -1.15 -17.87 22.52
CA ASP A 39 -0.88 -18.77 21.41
C ASP A 39 -1.89 -18.57 20.26
N LYS A 40 -3.16 -18.25 20.56
CA LYS A 40 -4.17 -17.89 19.55
C LYS A 40 -3.86 -16.58 18.83
N LEU A 41 -3.30 -15.59 19.52
CA LEU A 41 -3.02 -14.27 18.96
C LEU A 41 -1.72 -14.25 18.15
N PHE A 42 -0.68 -14.93 18.60
CA PHE A 42 0.68 -14.80 18.06
C PHE A 42 1.30 -16.12 17.57
N GLY A 43 0.62 -17.25 17.76
CA GLY A 43 1.14 -18.58 17.49
C GLY A 43 1.78 -19.22 18.74
N GLU A 44 1.83 -20.54 18.75
CA GLU A 44 2.30 -21.33 19.88
C GLU A 44 3.73 -20.96 20.30
N GLY A 45 3.90 -20.57 21.56
CA GLY A 45 5.21 -20.28 22.16
C GLY A 45 5.86 -18.97 21.71
N ALA A 46 5.16 -18.14 20.92
CA ALA A 46 5.67 -16.85 20.46
C ALA A 46 5.79 -15.81 21.59
N VAL A 47 4.88 -15.85 22.57
CA VAL A 47 4.86 -15.00 23.76
C VAL A 47 4.38 -15.79 24.97
N LYS A 48 4.93 -15.50 26.14
CA LYS A 48 4.73 -16.27 27.38
C LYS A 48 4.16 -15.46 28.54
N SER A 49 4.02 -14.15 28.36
CA SER A 49 3.58 -13.26 29.43
C SER A 49 2.83 -12.05 28.90
N VAL A 50 2.02 -11.43 29.76
CA VAL A 50 1.34 -10.16 29.46
C VAL A 50 2.33 -9.07 29.05
N SER A 51 3.52 -9.04 29.64
CA SER A 51 4.58 -8.09 29.29
C SER A 51 5.08 -8.31 27.86
N GLU A 52 5.27 -9.56 27.46
CA GLU A 52 5.66 -9.92 26.09
C GLU A 52 4.55 -9.62 25.07
N VAL A 53 3.29 -9.86 25.42
CA VAL A 53 2.13 -9.47 24.60
C VAL A 53 2.12 -7.97 24.36
N ARG A 54 2.28 -7.16 25.42
CA ARG A 54 2.34 -5.69 25.29
C ARG A 54 3.52 -5.24 24.44
N ALA A 55 4.68 -5.84 24.62
CA ALA A 55 5.86 -5.56 23.80
C ALA A 55 5.62 -5.91 22.34
N LYS A 56 4.96 -7.05 22.07
CA LYS A 56 4.65 -7.50 20.71
C LYS A 56 3.66 -6.59 19.99
N ILE A 57 2.58 -6.22 20.67
CA ILE A 57 1.61 -5.25 20.15
C ILE A 57 2.30 -3.91 19.85
N LYS A 58 3.18 -3.45 20.75
CA LYS A 58 3.95 -2.22 20.54
C LYS A 58 4.86 -2.33 19.29
N GLU A 59 5.62 -3.42 19.17
CA GLU A 59 6.49 -3.67 18.01
C GLU A 59 5.69 -3.67 16.69
N ASP A 60 4.55 -4.35 16.67
CA ASP A 60 3.71 -4.43 15.48
C ASP A 60 3.07 -3.08 15.13
N ALA A 61 2.66 -2.30 16.14
CA ALA A 61 2.20 -0.93 15.94
C ALA A 61 3.32 -0.01 15.41
N GLU A 62 4.52 -0.10 15.97
CA GLU A 62 5.69 0.68 15.52
C GLU A 62 6.00 0.40 14.04
N LYS A 63 5.96 -0.87 13.61
CA LYS A 63 6.14 -1.23 12.19
C LYS A 63 5.13 -0.56 11.27
N GLN A 64 3.86 -0.49 11.68
CA GLN A 64 2.83 0.20 10.89
C GLN A 64 3.13 1.71 10.77
N PHE A 65 3.56 2.36 11.87
CA PHE A 65 3.91 3.78 11.83
C PHE A 65 5.15 4.06 11.00
N VAL A 66 6.16 3.18 11.02
CA VAL A 66 7.34 3.31 10.15
C VAL A 66 6.92 3.31 8.68
N GLN A 67 6.05 2.39 8.27
CA GLN A 67 5.56 2.36 6.88
C GLN A 67 4.80 3.64 6.49
N GLN A 68 3.96 4.16 7.39
CA GLN A 68 3.22 5.41 7.14
C GLN A 68 4.14 6.63 7.08
N ALA A 69 5.12 6.72 7.99
CA ALA A 69 6.12 7.79 7.99
C ALA A 69 6.98 7.76 6.72
N ASP A 70 7.35 6.56 6.26
CA ASP A 70 8.10 6.34 5.03
C ASP A 70 7.32 6.78 3.80
N GLN A 71 6.03 6.46 3.72
CA GLN A 71 5.17 6.93 2.65
C GLN A 71 5.01 8.45 2.66
N LYS A 72 4.85 9.06 3.86
CA LYS A 72 4.78 10.52 4.00
C LYS A 72 6.07 11.17 3.54
N LEU A 73 7.22 10.67 3.96
CA LEU A 73 8.53 11.14 3.54
C LEU A 73 8.69 11.07 2.01
N LEU A 74 8.31 9.95 1.41
CA LEU A 74 8.35 9.80 -0.05
C LEU A 74 7.53 10.89 -0.74
N ASN A 75 6.28 11.09 -0.30
CA ASN A 75 5.38 12.10 -0.86
C ASN A 75 5.96 13.53 -0.70
N ASP A 76 6.46 13.87 0.48
CA ASP A 76 7.00 15.20 0.78
C ASP A 76 8.25 15.50 -0.05
N VAL A 77 9.14 14.51 -0.21
CA VAL A 77 10.33 14.66 -1.06
C VAL A 77 9.92 14.77 -2.52
N THR A 78 8.98 13.96 -3.00
CA THR A 78 8.44 14.03 -4.36
C THR A 78 7.86 15.41 -4.65
N GLU A 79 6.99 15.92 -3.78
CA GLU A 79 6.39 17.26 -3.92
C GLU A 79 7.48 18.34 -3.91
N HIS A 80 8.40 18.29 -2.95
CA HIS A 80 9.51 19.23 -2.87
C HIS A 80 10.38 19.24 -4.15
N LEU A 81 10.70 18.07 -4.69
CA LEU A 81 11.49 17.95 -5.92
C LEU A 81 10.76 18.53 -7.13
N VAL A 82 9.46 18.24 -7.28
CA VAL A 82 8.62 18.77 -8.37
C VAL A 82 8.49 20.29 -8.28
N GLU A 83 8.32 20.83 -7.07
CA GLU A 83 8.18 22.26 -6.84
C GLU A 83 9.48 23.03 -7.07
N ASN A 84 10.62 22.47 -6.66
CA ASN A 84 11.90 23.19 -6.67
C ASN A 84 12.77 22.90 -7.91
N THR A 85 12.46 21.86 -8.70
CA THR A 85 13.20 21.52 -9.92
C THR A 85 12.45 22.06 -11.15
N LYS A 86 12.84 23.23 -11.63
CA LYS A 86 12.21 23.87 -12.80
C LYS A 86 12.91 23.50 -14.10
N PHE A 87 12.12 23.02 -15.06
CA PHE A 87 12.54 22.78 -16.44
C PHE A 87 11.32 22.78 -17.37
N ASP A 88 11.53 23.05 -18.65
CA ASP A 88 10.43 23.13 -19.60
C ASP A 88 10.05 21.75 -20.13
N LEU A 89 8.75 21.44 -20.08
CA LEU A 89 8.19 20.28 -20.76
C LEU A 89 7.72 20.71 -22.16
N PRO A 90 7.87 19.85 -23.19
CA PRO A 90 7.39 20.17 -24.53
C PRO A 90 5.85 20.02 -24.58
N ALA A 91 5.12 20.98 -24.01
CA ALA A 91 3.68 20.92 -23.76
C ALA A 91 2.86 20.64 -25.03
N GLU A 92 3.19 21.28 -26.15
CA GLU A 92 2.49 21.04 -27.43
C GLU A 92 2.66 19.60 -27.92
N PHE A 93 3.86 19.04 -27.80
CA PHE A 93 4.13 17.67 -28.19
C PHE A 93 3.40 16.69 -27.28
N LEU A 94 3.48 16.90 -25.96
CA LEU A 94 2.86 16.02 -24.97
C LEU A 94 1.33 16.04 -25.10
N THR A 95 0.73 17.21 -25.33
CA THR A 95 -0.71 17.33 -25.56
C THR A 95 -1.13 16.57 -26.82
N LYS A 96 -0.41 16.75 -27.93
CA LYS A 96 -0.68 15.99 -29.18
C LYS A 96 -0.46 14.49 -29.02
N TRP A 97 0.56 14.11 -28.26
CA TRP A 97 0.83 12.71 -27.98
C TRP A 97 -0.32 12.08 -27.20
N MET A 98 -0.82 12.75 -26.15
CA MET A 98 -1.97 12.29 -25.36
C MET A 98 -3.24 12.12 -26.18
N GLN A 99 -3.48 13.00 -27.18
CA GLN A 99 -4.61 12.84 -28.10
C GLN A 99 -4.63 11.49 -28.79
N THR A 100 -3.46 10.91 -29.07
CA THR A 100 -3.31 9.67 -29.87
C THR A 100 -2.84 8.46 -29.07
N ALA A 101 -2.44 8.64 -27.82
CA ALA A 101 -1.81 7.58 -27.02
C ALA A 101 -2.81 6.59 -26.40
N GLY A 102 -4.09 6.97 -26.27
CA GLY A 102 -5.15 6.13 -25.73
C GLY A 102 -5.80 5.22 -26.79
N GLU A 103 -6.68 4.32 -26.35
CA GLU A 103 -7.48 3.47 -27.25
C GLU A 103 -8.48 4.28 -28.11
N LYS A 104 -8.88 5.47 -27.63
CA LYS A 104 -9.73 6.42 -28.33
C LYS A 104 -9.01 7.74 -28.44
N GLU A 105 -9.11 8.36 -29.62
CA GLU A 105 -8.62 9.72 -29.81
C GLU A 105 -9.38 10.69 -28.90
N MET A 106 -8.62 11.57 -28.24
CA MET A 106 -9.16 12.65 -27.43
C MET A 106 -9.27 13.91 -28.27
N ASP A 107 -10.28 14.74 -28.01
CA ASP A 107 -10.31 16.07 -28.61
C ASP A 107 -9.25 17.00 -27.99
N ALA A 108 -9.08 18.19 -28.56
CA ALA A 108 -8.06 19.14 -28.14
C ALA A 108 -8.25 19.69 -26.73
N ASP A 109 -9.50 19.89 -26.29
CA ASP A 109 -9.79 20.42 -24.97
C ASP A 109 -9.56 19.34 -23.91
N GLN A 110 -10.00 18.11 -24.18
CA GLN A 110 -9.75 16.95 -23.34
C GLN A 110 -8.26 16.66 -23.16
N ALA A 111 -7.49 16.66 -24.24
CA ALA A 111 -6.06 16.39 -24.16
C ALA A 111 -5.29 17.48 -23.40
N LYS A 112 -5.72 18.74 -23.51
CA LYS A 112 -5.15 19.83 -22.73
C LYS A 112 -5.44 19.66 -21.23
N GLU A 113 -6.68 19.31 -20.89
CA GLU A 113 -7.06 19.05 -19.50
C GLU A 113 -6.26 17.87 -18.90
N GLU A 114 -6.10 16.79 -19.65
CA GLU A 114 -5.29 15.63 -19.20
C GLU A 114 -3.80 15.97 -19.09
N TYR A 115 -3.26 16.81 -19.99
CA TYR A 115 -1.90 17.31 -19.84
C TYR A 115 -1.73 18.13 -18.56
N GLU A 116 -2.64 19.06 -18.27
CA GLU A 116 -2.59 19.87 -17.04
C GLU A 116 -2.69 19.01 -15.77
N LYS A 117 -3.51 17.95 -15.78
CA LYS A 117 -3.60 16.99 -14.66
C LYS A 117 -2.33 16.15 -14.49
N SER A 118 -1.68 15.77 -15.59
CA SER A 118 -0.54 14.86 -15.59
C SER A 118 0.83 15.55 -15.59
N GLU A 119 0.88 16.88 -15.74
CA GLU A 119 2.14 17.62 -15.82
C GLU A 119 3.06 17.34 -14.62
N LYS A 120 2.49 17.38 -13.41
CA LYS A 120 3.26 17.10 -12.18
C LYS A 120 3.82 15.68 -12.15
N SER A 121 3.03 14.68 -12.56
CA SER A 121 3.50 13.29 -12.59
C SER A 121 4.56 13.07 -13.66
N LEU A 122 4.40 13.67 -14.85
CA LEU A 122 5.41 13.60 -15.92
C LEU A 122 6.73 14.24 -15.50
N ARG A 123 6.64 15.40 -14.83
CA ARG A 123 7.81 16.07 -14.25
C ARG A 123 8.51 15.19 -13.23
N TYR A 124 7.75 14.58 -12.32
CA TYR A 124 8.32 13.67 -11.33
C TYR A 124 8.96 12.45 -11.97
N GLN A 125 8.35 11.81 -12.98
CA GLN A 125 8.94 10.66 -13.68
C GLN A 125 10.31 10.99 -14.28
N LEU A 126 10.49 12.19 -14.84
CA LEU A 126 11.80 12.62 -15.38
C LEU A 126 12.83 12.86 -14.27
N ILE A 127 12.41 13.49 -13.16
CA ILE A 127 13.26 13.68 -11.98
C ILE A 127 13.67 12.33 -11.38
N GLU A 128 12.70 11.43 -11.23
CA GLU A 128 12.89 10.07 -10.72
C GLU A 128 13.88 9.30 -11.58
N GLY A 129 13.71 9.31 -12.91
CA GLY A 129 14.66 8.71 -13.85
C GLY A 129 16.08 9.25 -13.69
N LYS A 130 16.23 10.57 -13.46
CA LYS A 130 17.53 11.18 -13.20
C LYS A 130 18.13 10.77 -11.86
N LEU A 131 17.29 10.62 -10.82
CA LEU A 131 17.74 10.16 -9.51
C LEU A 131 18.18 8.69 -9.55
N ILE A 132 17.44 7.84 -10.27
CA ILE A 132 17.78 6.43 -10.51
C ILE A 132 19.16 6.35 -11.17
N GLU A 133 19.36 7.10 -12.26
CA GLU A 133 20.63 7.15 -13.00
C GLU A 133 21.77 7.65 -12.10
N ALA A 134 21.59 8.79 -11.44
CA ALA A 134 22.63 9.45 -10.64
C ALA A 134 23.04 8.67 -9.38
N ASN A 135 22.14 7.83 -8.84
CA ASN A 135 22.40 7.02 -7.66
C ASN A 135 22.61 5.53 -7.99
N ASN A 136 22.67 5.17 -9.27
CA ASN A 136 22.81 3.80 -9.74
C ASN A 136 21.79 2.84 -9.07
N VAL A 137 20.53 3.27 -8.98
CA VAL A 137 19.45 2.44 -8.45
C VAL A 137 19.15 1.36 -9.47
N GLN A 138 19.47 0.12 -9.14
CA GLN A 138 19.24 -1.04 -9.99
C GLN A 138 18.30 -2.01 -9.30
N VAL A 139 17.34 -2.54 -10.04
CA VAL A 139 16.47 -3.63 -9.58
C VAL A 139 16.83 -4.87 -10.40
N THR A 140 17.30 -5.91 -9.71
CA THR A 140 17.67 -7.18 -10.34
C THR A 140 16.46 -8.11 -10.42
N MET A 141 16.52 -9.13 -11.27
CA MET A 141 15.48 -10.15 -11.31
C MET A 141 15.38 -10.91 -9.96
N ASP A 142 16.49 -11.10 -9.27
CA ASP A 142 16.50 -11.70 -7.94
C ASP A 142 15.80 -10.81 -6.91
N ASP A 143 15.98 -9.48 -6.97
CA ASP A 143 15.24 -8.53 -6.12
C ASP A 143 13.72 -8.68 -6.34
N ILE A 144 13.29 -8.72 -7.60
CA ILE A 144 11.88 -8.88 -7.99
C ILE A 144 11.33 -10.21 -7.49
N LYS A 145 12.06 -11.32 -7.70
CA LYS A 145 11.65 -12.66 -7.23
C LYS A 145 11.53 -12.70 -5.71
N ASN A 146 12.52 -12.17 -4.99
CA ASN A 146 12.50 -12.17 -3.53
C ASN A 146 11.37 -11.31 -2.98
N HIS A 147 11.12 -10.14 -3.57
CA HIS A 147 10.00 -9.29 -3.16
C HIS A 147 8.65 -9.96 -3.43
N ALA A 148 8.48 -10.60 -4.59
CA ALA A 148 7.28 -11.36 -4.91
C ALA A 148 7.03 -12.48 -3.88
N ARG A 149 8.08 -13.23 -3.49
CA ARG A 149 7.99 -14.27 -2.45
C ARG A 149 7.51 -13.71 -1.11
N GLU A 150 8.07 -12.59 -0.66
CA GLU A 150 7.65 -11.94 0.60
C GLU A 150 6.20 -11.45 0.53
N MET A 151 5.76 -10.89 -0.60
CA MET A 151 4.36 -10.51 -0.82
C MET A 151 3.43 -11.72 -0.74
N ILE A 152 3.77 -12.82 -1.41
CA ILE A 152 2.98 -14.06 -1.42
C ILE A 152 2.89 -14.64 -0.01
N LYS A 153 4.00 -14.68 0.72
CA LYS A 153 4.04 -15.12 2.11
C LYS A 153 3.13 -14.27 3.00
N GLY A 154 3.15 -12.95 2.83
CA GLY A 154 2.25 -12.03 3.51
C GLY A 154 0.77 -12.30 3.21
N GLN A 155 0.42 -12.53 1.93
CA GLN A 155 -0.95 -12.87 1.53
C GLN A 155 -1.38 -14.24 2.09
N MET A 156 -0.53 -15.26 2.02
CA MET A 156 -0.80 -16.59 2.58
C MET A 156 -1.06 -16.53 4.08
N ALA A 157 -0.26 -15.75 4.82
CA ALA A 157 -0.46 -15.54 6.26
C ALA A 157 -1.82 -14.91 6.57
N GLN A 158 -2.31 -13.97 5.76
CA GLN A 158 -3.65 -13.37 5.93
C GLN A 158 -4.78 -14.40 5.78
N PHE A 159 -4.57 -15.46 5.00
CA PHE A 159 -5.50 -16.59 4.85
C PHE A 159 -5.19 -17.76 5.79
N GLY A 160 -4.32 -17.59 6.78
CA GLY A 160 -4.00 -18.60 7.80
C GLY A 160 -2.92 -19.61 7.40
N GLN A 161 -2.28 -19.44 6.25
CA GLN A 161 -1.15 -20.28 5.81
C GLN A 161 0.18 -19.65 6.25
N MET A 162 0.58 -19.91 7.49
CA MET A 162 1.74 -19.26 8.11
C MET A 162 3.11 -19.81 7.64
N ASN A 163 3.17 -21.06 7.16
CA ASN A 163 4.42 -21.75 6.83
C ASN A 163 4.39 -22.37 5.42
N PRO A 164 4.32 -21.56 4.35
CA PRO A 164 4.45 -22.08 3.00
C PRO A 164 5.87 -22.61 2.75
N SER A 165 6.01 -23.67 1.96
CA SER A 165 7.32 -24.18 1.57
C SER A 165 7.99 -23.28 0.54
N ASP A 166 9.33 -23.29 0.49
CA ASP A 166 10.08 -22.50 -0.49
C ASP A 166 9.70 -22.84 -1.94
N LYS A 167 9.39 -24.11 -2.20
CA LYS A 167 8.95 -24.55 -3.53
C LYS A 167 7.60 -23.95 -3.90
N GLU A 168 6.64 -23.92 -2.98
CA GLU A 168 5.33 -23.30 -3.23
C GLU A 168 5.47 -21.79 -3.48
N LEU A 169 6.29 -21.11 -2.67
CA LEU A 169 6.58 -19.68 -2.87
C LEU A 169 7.21 -19.41 -4.23
N ASP A 170 8.18 -20.23 -4.64
CA ASP A 170 8.86 -20.10 -5.93
C ASP A 170 7.92 -20.37 -7.12
N ASP A 171 7.08 -21.40 -7.05
CA ASP A 171 6.13 -21.74 -8.10
C ASP A 171 5.07 -20.64 -8.29
N ILE A 172 4.57 -20.05 -7.20
CA ILE A 172 3.62 -18.94 -7.25
C ILE A 172 4.32 -17.66 -7.74
N ALA A 173 5.51 -17.35 -7.23
CA ALA A 173 6.28 -16.19 -7.67
C ALA A 173 6.56 -16.26 -9.17
N ALA A 174 6.96 -17.42 -9.71
CA ALA A 174 7.17 -17.60 -11.14
C ALA A 174 5.90 -17.34 -11.96
N ARG A 175 4.73 -17.74 -11.46
CA ARG A 175 3.44 -17.47 -12.11
C ARG A 175 3.05 -16.00 -12.06
N VAL A 176 3.29 -15.31 -10.95
CA VAL A 176 3.03 -13.87 -10.84
C VAL A 176 3.95 -13.10 -11.78
N LEU A 177 5.23 -13.45 -11.81
CA LEU A 177 6.24 -12.76 -12.62
C LEU A 177 6.18 -13.11 -14.11
N SER A 178 5.45 -14.17 -14.50
CA SER A 178 5.15 -14.41 -15.92
C SER A 178 4.15 -13.41 -16.47
N ASN A 179 3.38 -12.72 -15.60
CA ASN A 179 2.61 -11.55 -15.99
C ASN A 179 3.54 -10.32 -16.01
N GLN A 180 3.75 -9.77 -17.21
CA GLN A 180 4.63 -8.61 -17.41
C GLN A 180 4.17 -7.36 -16.66
N GLU A 181 2.86 -7.17 -16.50
CA GLU A 181 2.30 -6.04 -15.77
C GLU A 181 2.62 -6.14 -14.27
N GLU A 182 2.46 -7.33 -13.69
CA GLU A 182 2.82 -7.57 -12.29
C GLU A 182 4.33 -7.47 -12.05
N ALA A 183 5.15 -8.03 -12.95
CA ALA A 183 6.60 -7.91 -12.87
C ALA A 183 7.05 -6.44 -12.91
N ARG A 184 6.42 -5.64 -13.78
CA ARG A 184 6.67 -4.19 -13.86
C ARG A 184 6.24 -3.47 -12.58
N ARG A 185 5.04 -3.75 -12.07
CA ARG A 185 4.50 -3.16 -10.84
C ARG A 185 5.42 -3.43 -9.64
N ILE A 186 5.90 -4.67 -9.49
CA ILE A 186 6.82 -5.06 -8.42
C ILE A 186 8.17 -4.35 -8.58
N SER A 187 8.68 -4.24 -9.81
CA SER A 187 9.91 -3.50 -10.10
C SER A 187 9.80 -2.03 -9.70
N GLU A 188 8.71 -1.36 -10.07
CA GLU A 188 8.43 0.03 -9.72
C GLU A 188 8.33 0.23 -8.19
N GLN A 189 7.71 -0.70 -7.47
CA GLN A 189 7.69 -0.70 -6.00
C GLN A 189 9.09 -0.80 -5.40
N LEU A 190 9.95 -1.67 -5.93
CA LEU A 190 11.33 -1.81 -5.48
C LEU A 190 12.18 -0.56 -5.78
N VAL A 191 11.98 0.06 -6.94
CA VAL A 191 12.62 1.35 -7.28
C VAL A 191 12.24 2.40 -6.24
N SER A 192 10.96 2.53 -5.92
CA SER A 192 10.47 3.48 -4.91
C SER A 192 11.10 3.23 -3.52
N GLN A 193 11.20 1.97 -3.08
CA GLN A 193 11.86 1.61 -1.83
C GLN A 193 13.37 1.94 -1.81
N LYS A 194 14.06 1.69 -2.92
CA LYS A 194 15.48 2.03 -3.05
C LYS A 194 15.70 3.55 -3.07
N LEU A 195 14.83 4.30 -3.76
CA LEU A 195 14.87 5.77 -3.75
C LEU A 195 14.57 6.35 -2.37
N LEU A 196 13.61 5.79 -1.64
CA LEU A 196 13.35 6.19 -0.25
C LEU A 196 14.60 6.03 0.61
N SER A 197 15.37 4.96 0.40
CA SER A 197 16.64 4.73 1.10
C SER A 197 17.67 5.80 0.75
N VAL A 198 17.77 6.17 -0.53
CA VAL A 198 18.60 7.30 -1.00
C VAL A 198 18.15 8.62 -0.35
N TYR A 199 16.84 8.88 -0.22
CA TYR A 199 16.32 10.09 0.41
C TYR A 199 16.68 10.14 1.89
N LYS A 200 16.52 9.04 2.63
CA LYS A 200 16.92 8.94 4.04
C LYS A 200 18.40 9.23 4.25
N GLU A 201 19.26 8.84 3.31
CA GLU A 201 20.70 9.08 3.37
C GLU A 201 21.08 10.50 2.95
N LYS A 202 20.47 11.04 1.88
CA LYS A 202 20.98 12.24 1.19
C LYS A 202 20.13 13.49 1.31
N ALA A 203 18.85 13.39 1.66
CA ALA A 203 17.92 14.53 1.65
C ALA A 203 18.05 15.47 2.87
N ASN A 204 19.09 15.31 3.70
CA ASN A 204 19.36 16.13 4.89
C ASN A 204 18.11 16.33 5.77
N LEU A 205 17.50 15.20 6.15
CA LEU A 205 16.21 15.17 6.83
C LEU A 205 16.28 15.76 8.25
N LYS A 206 15.21 16.45 8.64
CA LYS A 206 15.03 16.93 10.02
C LYS A 206 14.07 16.00 10.76
N VAL A 207 14.55 15.40 11.85
CA VAL A 207 13.71 14.58 12.73
C VAL A 207 12.77 15.49 13.52
N LYS A 208 11.46 15.21 13.45
CA LYS A 208 10.40 15.90 14.18
C LYS A 208 9.76 14.91 15.15
N GLU A 209 9.85 15.16 16.45
CA GLU A 209 9.09 14.39 17.43
C GLU A 209 7.63 14.84 17.43
N LEU A 210 6.71 13.86 17.39
CA LEU A 210 5.27 14.08 17.31
C LEU A 210 4.53 13.18 18.30
N SER A 211 3.43 13.68 18.86
CA SER A 211 2.44 12.83 19.51
C SER A 211 1.65 12.05 18.45
N TYR A 212 0.97 10.96 18.86
CA TYR A 212 0.10 10.19 17.97
C TYR A 212 -0.97 11.07 17.29
N GLU A 213 -1.63 11.94 18.05
CA GLU A 213 -2.65 12.84 17.51
C GLU A 213 -2.09 13.77 16.43
N ASN A 214 -0.90 14.34 16.66
CA ASN A 214 -0.25 15.21 15.69
C ASN A 214 0.24 14.43 14.46
N PHE A 215 0.72 13.21 14.64
CA PHE A 215 1.10 12.34 13.53
C PHE A 215 -0.10 12.04 12.62
N VAL A 216 -1.26 11.70 13.20
CA VAL A 216 -2.48 11.43 12.44
C VAL A 216 -2.90 12.66 11.62
N LYS A 217 -2.87 13.85 12.22
CA LYS A 217 -3.18 15.10 11.50
C LYS A 217 -2.20 15.40 10.36
N GLU A 218 -0.90 15.21 10.60
CA GLU A 218 0.12 15.50 9.59
C GLU A 218 0.09 14.53 8.40
N VAL A 219 -0.18 13.25 8.65
CA VAL A 219 -0.16 12.20 7.61
C VAL A 219 -1.48 12.12 6.86
N TYR A 220 -2.62 12.30 7.53
CA TYR A 220 -3.95 12.08 6.94
C TYR A 220 -4.74 13.36 6.69
N GLY A 221 -4.23 14.52 7.13
CA GLY A 221 -4.96 15.79 7.10
C GLY A 221 -6.00 15.89 8.23
N ASP A 222 -6.44 17.11 8.55
CA ASP A 222 -7.60 17.31 9.40
C ASP A 222 -8.86 16.88 8.64
N LYS A 223 -9.60 15.90 9.18
CA LYS A 223 -10.99 15.65 8.76
C LYS A 223 -11.94 16.62 9.45
#